data_AF-A0A1Z9JE10-F1
#
_entry.id   AF-A0A1Z9JE10-F1
#
_cell.length_a   1.000
_cell.length_b   1.000
_cell.length_c   1.000
_cell.angle_alpha   90.00
_cell.angle_beta   90.00
_cell.angle_gamma   90.00
#
_symmetry.space_group_name_H-M   'P 1'
#
loop_
_entity.id
_entity.type
_entity.pdbx_description
1 polymer ?
#
loop_
_entity_poly.entity_id
_entity_poly.type
_entity_poly.pdbx_seq_one_letter_code
_entity_poly.pdbx_strand_id
1 'polypeptide(L)'
;MRTTPIKLAPGEDLRLRLEQLAQAEQASGFVLGVVGNLSRAAFQCPGPPEPTVMEGDLEIITLNGTVSPTGVHLHLSLSDGACHVWGGHLEPGTLVLKGADVLVGWTESVSSAPAAAASPNQAARVEIAVLPNCPWSRRAVRLLRTLQIPHDVVSVEDDGTAKLFMERSGMRSFPQIFVDGDAIGGYDALSQWHSEGQLNSLR
;
A
#
# COMPACT_ATOMS: atom_id res chain seq x y z
N MET A 1 -14.69 17.49 1.45
CA MET A 1 -13.22 17.26 1.52
C MET A 1 -12.61 18.41 2.29
N ARG A 2 -11.97 18.12 3.43
CA ARG A 2 -11.25 19.13 4.23
C ARG A 2 -9.78 19.14 3.81
N THR A 3 -9.17 20.31 3.63
CA THR A 3 -7.74 20.42 3.31
C THR A 3 -6.94 20.91 4.51
N THR A 4 -5.77 20.32 4.75
CA THR A 4 -4.81 20.78 5.78
C THR A 4 -3.46 21.09 5.14
N PRO A 5 -2.97 22.34 5.27
CA PRO A 5 -1.59 22.67 4.92
C PRO A 5 -0.65 22.19 6.02
N ILE A 6 0.48 21.62 5.63
CA ILE A 6 1.49 21.04 6.51
C ILE A 6 2.81 21.68 6.16
N LYS A 7 3.50 22.21 7.17
CA LYS A 7 4.87 22.71 7.02
C LYS A 7 5.82 21.75 7.68
N LEU A 8 6.81 21.30 6.93
CA LEU A 8 7.91 20.51 7.42
C LEU A 8 9.15 21.39 7.59
N ALA A 9 9.79 21.27 8.74
CA ALA A 9 11.01 21.97 9.12
C ALA A 9 12.27 21.23 8.62
N PRO A 10 13.42 21.92 8.57
CA PRO A 10 14.71 21.29 8.31
C PRO A 10 14.95 20.04 9.18
N GLY A 11 15.40 18.96 8.53
CA GLY A 11 15.70 17.68 9.18
C GLY A 11 14.50 16.79 9.47
N GLU A 12 13.26 17.26 9.29
CA GLU A 12 12.09 16.38 9.38
C GLU A 12 12.04 15.39 8.22
N ASP A 13 11.58 14.17 8.54
CA ASP A 13 11.34 13.14 7.55
C ASP A 13 9.95 13.30 6.92
N LEU A 14 9.92 13.46 5.60
CA LEU A 14 8.70 13.71 4.84
C LEU A 14 7.67 12.60 4.99
N ARG A 15 8.10 11.33 4.95
CA ARG A 15 7.21 10.18 5.02
C ARG A 15 6.66 10.02 6.43
N LEU A 16 7.55 9.98 7.42
CA LEU A 16 7.18 9.76 8.82
C LEU A 16 6.28 10.87 9.33
N ARG A 17 6.50 12.12 8.89
CA ARG A 17 5.64 13.24 9.27
C ARG A 17 4.22 13.08 8.77
N LEU A 18 4.03 12.59 7.54
CA LEU A 18 2.70 12.34 6.97
C LEU A 18 2.01 11.14 7.62
N GLU A 19 2.76 10.07 7.96
CA GLU A 19 2.25 8.94 8.74
C GLU A 19 1.74 9.41 10.12
N GLN A 20 2.56 10.17 10.85
CA GLN A 20 2.20 10.72 12.16
C GLN A 20 0.97 11.65 12.09
N LEU A 21 0.87 12.46 11.04
CA LEU A 21 -0.27 13.36 10.88
C LEU A 21 -1.56 12.58 10.62
N ALA A 22 -1.54 11.59 9.74
CA ALA A 22 -2.73 10.78 9.46
C ALA A 22 -3.20 10.02 10.72
N GLN A 23 -2.26 9.55 11.54
CA GLN A 23 -2.57 8.97 12.86
C GLN A 23 -3.16 9.99 13.83
N ALA A 24 -2.62 11.21 13.89
CA ALA A 24 -3.14 12.26 14.78
C ALA A 24 -4.54 12.73 14.38
N GLU A 25 -4.79 12.86 13.07
CA GLU A 25 -6.09 13.29 12.53
C GLU A 25 -7.11 12.14 12.49
N GLN A 26 -6.68 10.88 12.67
CA GLN A 26 -7.50 9.68 12.49
C GLN A 26 -8.28 9.70 11.16
N ALA A 27 -7.63 10.18 10.10
CA ALA A 27 -8.26 10.45 8.82
C ALA A 27 -7.43 9.91 7.66
N SER A 28 -8.14 9.51 6.60
CA SER A 28 -7.54 9.14 5.31
C SER A 28 -7.65 10.29 4.32
N GLY A 29 -6.75 10.32 3.35
CA GLY A 29 -6.69 11.40 2.38
C GLY A 29 -5.66 11.16 1.29
N PHE A 30 -5.48 12.21 0.48
CA PHE A 30 -4.53 12.23 -0.62
C PHE A 30 -3.67 13.49 -0.54
N VAL A 31 -2.42 13.37 -0.98
CA VAL A 31 -1.59 14.56 -1.20
C VAL A 31 -2.11 15.30 -2.42
N LEU A 32 -2.44 16.58 -2.25
CA LEU A 32 -2.96 17.46 -3.30
C LEU A 32 -1.86 18.32 -3.92
N GLY A 33 -0.76 18.54 -3.20
CA GLY A 33 0.35 19.35 -3.67
C GLY A 33 1.51 19.33 -2.69
N VAL A 34 2.69 19.63 -3.22
CA VAL A 34 3.92 19.77 -2.46
C VAL A 34 4.81 20.82 -3.12
N VAL A 35 5.56 21.57 -2.31
CA VAL A 35 6.73 22.34 -2.76
C VAL A 35 7.75 22.32 -1.65
N GLY A 36 9.04 22.25 -2.00
CA GLY A 36 10.10 22.25 -0.99
C GLY A 36 11.35 21.55 -1.47
N ASN A 37 12.31 21.43 -0.56
CA ASN A 37 13.60 20.85 -0.86
C ASN A 37 14.07 19.86 0.20
N LEU A 38 14.92 18.95 -0.24
CA LEU A 38 15.43 17.82 0.53
C LEU A 38 16.95 17.88 0.59
N SER A 39 17.50 17.52 1.74
CA SER A 39 18.95 17.28 1.91
C SER A 39 19.31 15.85 1.55
N ARG A 40 18.32 14.95 1.69
CA ARG A 40 18.41 13.53 1.41
C ARG A 40 17.07 13.02 0.91
N ALA A 41 17.06 12.25 -0.17
CA ALA A 41 15.89 11.55 -0.68
C ALA A 41 16.14 10.03 -0.64
N ALA A 42 15.23 9.29 -0.02
CA ALA A 42 15.20 7.83 -0.03
C ALA A 42 13.97 7.36 -0.80
N PHE A 43 14.18 6.59 -1.88
CA PHE A 43 13.09 6.11 -2.71
C PHE A 43 13.39 4.76 -3.34
N GLN A 44 12.37 3.91 -3.47
CA GLN A 44 12.50 2.60 -4.07
C GLN A 44 12.18 2.66 -5.58
N CYS A 45 13.22 2.40 -6.38
CA CYS A 45 13.08 2.15 -7.82
C CYS A 45 12.56 0.73 -8.07
N PRO A 46 11.86 0.49 -9.20
CA PRO A 46 11.55 -0.87 -9.64
C PRO A 46 12.83 -1.67 -9.90
N GLY A 47 12.95 -2.84 -9.28
CA GLY A 47 14.04 -3.79 -9.56
C GLY A 47 14.96 -4.05 -8.37
N PRO A 48 15.78 -3.07 -7.93
CA PRO A 48 16.69 -3.26 -6.79
C PRO A 48 15.93 -3.62 -5.50
N PRO A 49 16.51 -4.45 -4.62
CA PRO A 49 15.87 -4.84 -3.35
C PRO A 49 15.98 -3.76 -2.28
N GLU A 50 16.94 -2.85 -2.40
CA GLU A 50 17.19 -1.78 -1.45
C GLU A 50 16.77 -0.42 -2.02
N PRO A 51 16.36 0.53 -1.15
CA PRO A 51 16.06 1.89 -1.56
C PRO A 51 17.27 2.59 -2.16
N THR A 52 17.03 3.37 -3.20
CA THR A 52 18.00 4.36 -3.69
C THR A 52 18.04 5.53 -2.72
N VAL A 53 19.26 5.98 -2.39
CA VAL A 53 19.49 7.14 -1.54
C VAL A 53 20.27 8.18 -2.34
N MET A 54 19.77 9.40 -2.34
CA MET A 54 20.43 10.57 -2.92
C MET A 54 20.60 11.66 -1.87
N GLU A 55 21.76 12.32 -1.86
CA GLU A 55 22.06 13.42 -0.96
C GLU A 55 22.52 14.64 -1.77
N GLY A 56 22.16 15.84 -1.32
CA GLY A 56 22.48 17.09 -2.02
C GLY A 56 21.42 18.17 -1.78
N ASP A 57 21.46 19.23 -2.59
CA ASP A 57 20.34 20.19 -2.68
C ASP A 57 19.36 19.66 -3.74
N LEU A 58 18.27 19.04 -3.27
CA LEU A 58 17.30 18.33 -4.11
C LEU A 58 15.96 19.06 -4.04
N GLU A 59 15.36 19.35 -5.19
CA GLU A 59 14.05 20.02 -5.25
C GLU A 59 12.93 18.99 -5.43
N ILE A 60 11.88 19.09 -4.64
CA ILE A 60 10.69 18.24 -4.77
C ILE A 60 9.87 18.74 -5.96
N ILE A 61 9.66 17.88 -6.96
CA ILE A 61 8.82 18.21 -8.12
C ILE A 61 7.39 17.72 -7.87
N THR A 62 7.21 16.47 -7.45
CA THR A 62 5.88 15.92 -7.14
C THR A 62 5.93 14.97 -5.95
N LEU A 63 4.84 14.95 -5.19
CA LEU A 63 4.54 13.95 -4.17
C LEU A 63 3.09 13.55 -4.37
N ASN A 64 2.85 12.28 -4.71
CA ASN A 64 1.51 11.79 -5.04
C ASN A 64 1.21 10.51 -4.28
N GLY A 65 -0.02 10.37 -3.82
CA GLY A 65 -0.51 9.13 -3.23
C GLY A 65 -1.42 9.35 -2.04
N THR A 66 -1.59 8.30 -1.24
CA THR A 66 -2.54 8.23 -0.13
C THR A 66 -1.87 8.33 1.23
N VAL A 67 -2.60 8.91 2.17
CA VAL A 67 -2.27 8.93 3.59
C VAL A 67 -3.44 8.35 4.38
N SER A 68 -3.15 7.54 5.40
CA SER A 68 -4.16 6.95 6.27
C SER A 68 -3.57 6.61 7.65
N PRO A 69 -4.40 6.37 8.68
CA PRO A 69 -3.90 6.01 10.01
C PRO A 69 -3.09 4.70 10.04
N THR A 70 -3.34 3.79 9.09
CA THR A 70 -2.66 2.49 8.99
C THR A 70 -1.39 2.51 8.13
N GLY A 71 -1.13 3.63 7.44
CA GLY A 71 0.07 3.80 6.63
C GLY A 71 -0.12 4.77 5.46
N VAL A 72 0.99 5.07 4.79
CA VAL A 72 1.02 5.91 3.60
C VAL A 72 1.55 5.11 2.40
N HIS A 73 1.05 5.45 1.22
CA HIS A 73 1.55 4.95 -0.05
C HIS A 73 1.80 6.15 -0.95
N LEU A 74 3.06 6.57 -1.04
CA LEU A 74 3.46 7.82 -1.67
C LEU A 74 4.56 7.56 -2.71
N HIS A 75 4.46 8.24 -3.84
CA HIS A 75 5.50 8.31 -4.86
C HIS A 75 6.04 9.73 -4.92
N LEU A 76 7.36 9.86 -5.06
CA LEU A 76 8.10 11.12 -5.12
C LEU A 76 8.77 11.24 -6.48
N SER A 77 8.78 12.44 -7.05
CA SER A 77 9.78 12.86 -8.04
C SER A 77 10.53 14.09 -7.55
N LEU A 78 11.84 14.13 -7.83
CA LEU A 78 12.74 15.19 -7.41
C LEU A 78 13.76 15.52 -8.51
N SER A 79 14.33 16.73 -8.48
CA SER A 79 15.48 17.09 -9.32
C SER A 79 16.74 17.36 -8.52
N ASP A 80 17.88 16.97 -9.09
CA ASP A 80 19.19 17.38 -8.62
C ASP A 80 19.60 18.77 -9.14
N GLY A 81 20.77 19.25 -8.71
CA GLY A 81 21.31 20.55 -9.16
C GLY A 81 21.66 20.62 -10.66
N ALA A 82 21.66 19.49 -11.37
CA ALA A 82 21.82 19.43 -12.83
C ALA A 82 20.47 19.32 -13.56
N CYS A 83 19.34 19.45 -12.85
CA CYS A 83 17.98 19.30 -13.35
C CYS A 83 17.64 17.90 -13.88
N HIS A 84 18.38 16.86 -13.51
CA HIS A 84 17.94 15.48 -13.77
C HIS A 84 16.82 15.12 -12.82
N VAL A 85 15.79 14.44 -13.34
CA VAL A 85 14.63 14.03 -12.55
C VAL A 85 14.72 12.56 -12.19
N TRP A 86 14.52 12.28 -10.91
CA TRP A 86 14.55 10.96 -10.30
C TRP A 86 13.21 10.71 -9.59
N GLY A 87 12.84 9.45 -9.39
CA GLY A 87 11.61 9.15 -8.67
C GLY A 87 11.37 7.67 -8.41
N GLY A 88 10.46 7.42 -7.47
CA GLY A 88 10.11 6.08 -7.01
C GLY A 88 9.12 6.13 -5.85
N HIS A 89 8.91 4.97 -5.21
CA HIS A 89 8.12 4.90 -3.98
C HIS A 89 8.89 5.59 -2.84
N LEU A 90 8.22 6.46 -2.08
CA LEU A 90 8.82 7.23 -1.00
C LEU A 90 9.17 6.31 0.18
N GLU A 91 10.43 6.32 0.59
CA GLU A 91 10.92 5.54 1.72
C GLU A 91 11.31 6.45 2.90
N PRO A 92 11.32 5.91 4.14
CA PRO A 92 11.90 6.61 5.28
C PRO A 92 13.36 7.01 5.04
N GLY A 93 13.79 8.08 5.68
CA GLY A 93 15.08 8.75 5.48
C GLY A 93 15.04 9.86 4.43
N THR A 94 13.86 10.35 4.04
CA THR A 94 13.71 11.48 3.11
C THR A 94 13.61 12.78 3.88
N LEU A 95 14.71 13.51 4.00
CA LEU A 95 14.91 14.60 4.96
C LEU A 95 14.79 15.97 4.29
N VAL A 96 14.02 16.86 4.90
CA VAL A 96 13.83 18.24 4.44
C VAL A 96 15.10 19.06 4.67
N LEU A 97 15.49 19.89 3.69
CA LEU A 97 16.66 20.77 3.81
C LEU A 97 16.30 22.12 4.46
N LYS A 98 15.46 22.93 3.80
CA LYS A 98 15.06 24.27 4.30
C LYS A 98 13.60 24.28 4.73
N GLY A 99 12.74 23.59 3.98
CA GLY A 99 11.33 23.46 4.28
C GLY A 99 10.60 22.70 3.19
N ALA A 100 9.47 22.09 3.55
CA ALA A 100 8.51 21.57 2.58
C ALA A 100 7.09 21.90 3.01
N ASP A 101 6.32 22.49 2.12
CA ASP A 101 4.90 22.76 2.28
C ASP A 101 4.12 21.66 1.55
N VAL A 102 3.31 20.88 2.27
CA VAL A 102 2.48 19.81 1.74
C VAL A 102 1.01 20.14 1.98
N LEU A 103 0.17 19.98 0.96
CA LEU A 103 -1.27 20.09 1.11
C LEU A 103 -1.89 18.70 1.09
N VAL A 104 -2.59 18.33 2.16
CA VAL A 104 -3.34 17.08 2.23
C VAL A 104 -4.84 17.36 2.14
N GLY A 105 -5.52 16.63 1.27
CA GLY A 105 -6.97 16.58 1.18
C GLY A 105 -7.50 15.38 1.94
N TRP A 106 -8.15 15.62 3.08
CA TRP A 106 -8.80 14.59 3.87
C TRP A 106 -10.17 14.26 3.28
N THR A 107 -10.40 12.98 3.07
CA THR A 107 -11.74 12.49 2.77
C THR A 107 -12.57 12.67 4.03
N GLU A 108 -13.75 13.26 3.88
CA GLU A 108 -14.77 13.09 4.91
C GLU A 108 -15.02 11.60 5.04
N SER A 109 -15.25 11.11 6.26
CA SER A 109 -15.90 9.81 6.35
C SER A 109 -17.22 9.97 5.60
N VAL A 110 -17.31 9.37 4.41
CA VAL A 110 -18.61 8.93 3.97
C VAL A 110 -18.98 7.97 5.08
N SER A 111 -19.92 8.36 5.93
CA SER A 111 -20.59 7.39 6.77
C SER A 111 -21.29 6.44 5.79
N SER A 112 -20.57 5.41 5.36
CA SER A 112 -21.16 4.10 5.51
C SER A 112 -21.49 4.01 7.01
N ALA A 113 -22.71 3.57 7.32
CA ALA A 113 -23.10 3.22 8.67
C ALA A 113 -21.91 2.54 9.38
N PRO A 114 -21.70 2.80 10.69
CA PRO A 114 -20.50 2.38 11.38
C PRO A 114 -20.22 0.92 11.00
N ALA A 115 -19.04 0.67 10.42
CA ALA A 115 -18.44 -0.64 10.51
C ALA A 115 -18.34 -0.89 12.01
N ALA A 116 -19.38 -1.57 12.53
CA ALA A 116 -19.49 -1.93 13.91
C ALA A 116 -18.13 -2.48 14.30
N ALA A 117 -17.59 -1.97 15.42
CA ALA A 117 -16.42 -2.51 16.08
C ALA A 117 -16.40 -4.02 15.82
N ALA A 118 -15.40 -4.46 15.04
CA ALA A 118 -15.33 -5.83 14.59
C ALA A 118 -15.45 -6.70 15.83
N SER A 119 -16.59 -7.37 15.94
CA SER A 119 -16.70 -8.52 16.79
C SER A 119 -15.62 -9.48 16.30
N PRO A 120 -14.77 -10.04 17.17
CA PRO A 120 -13.59 -10.81 16.78
C PRO A 120 -13.93 -12.18 16.14
N ASN A 121 -15.06 -12.30 15.44
CA ASN A 121 -15.57 -13.55 14.91
C ASN A 121 -16.29 -13.43 13.56
N GLN A 122 -15.94 -12.45 12.73
CA GLN A 122 -16.33 -12.49 11.32
C GLN A 122 -15.11 -12.95 10.52
N ALA A 123 -15.10 -14.23 10.15
CA ALA A 123 -14.03 -14.83 9.33
C ALA A 123 -13.84 -14.01 8.05
N ALA A 124 -12.60 -13.84 7.61
CA ALA A 124 -12.33 -13.09 6.40
C ALA A 124 -13.08 -13.75 5.23
N ARG A 125 -13.81 -12.95 4.45
CA ARG A 125 -14.56 -13.46 3.27
C ARG A 125 -13.62 -14.04 2.22
N VAL A 126 -12.34 -13.66 2.26
CA VAL A 126 -11.31 -14.14 1.34
C VAL A 126 -10.35 -15.05 2.10
N GLU A 127 -10.18 -16.27 1.60
CA GLU A 127 -9.14 -17.20 2.05
C GLU A 127 -8.19 -17.46 0.89
N ILE A 128 -6.88 -17.47 1.16
CA ILE A 128 -5.86 -17.80 0.17
C ILE A 128 -4.92 -18.88 0.70
N ALA A 129 -4.89 -20.02 0.01
CA ALA A 129 -3.89 -21.06 0.22
C ALA A 129 -2.65 -20.76 -0.63
N VAL A 130 -1.49 -20.71 0.01
CA VAL A 130 -0.21 -20.34 -0.62
C VAL A 130 0.84 -21.42 -0.43
N LEU A 131 1.72 -21.59 -1.43
CA LEU A 131 2.91 -22.40 -1.27
C LEU A 131 4.11 -21.53 -0.83
N PRO A 132 4.96 -22.02 0.10
CA PRO A 132 6.24 -21.40 0.39
C PRO A 132 7.06 -21.19 -0.89
N ASN A 133 7.73 -20.05 -0.99
CA ASN A 133 8.61 -19.69 -2.12
C ASN A 133 7.92 -19.64 -3.50
N CYS A 134 6.58 -19.59 -3.58
CA CYS A 134 5.87 -19.44 -4.85
C CYS A 134 5.74 -17.96 -5.28
N PRO A 135 6.26 -17.55 -6.47
CA PRO A 135 6.14 -16.18 -6.96
C PRO A 135 4.68 -15.72 -7.13
N TRP A 136 3.81 -16.61 -7.60
CA TRP A 136 2.39 -16.31 -7.82
C TRP A 136 1.62 -16.13 -6.51
N SER A 137 1.97 -16.92 -5.48
CA SER A 137 1.39 -16.75 -4.14
C SER A 137 1.76 -15.39 -3.55
N ARG A 138 3.04 -14.97 -3.67
CA ARG A 138 3.47 -13.63 -3.22
C ARG A 138 2.75 -12.51 -3.96
N ARG A 139 2.55 -12.64 -5.28
CA ARG A 139 1.80 -11.66 -6.07
C ARG A 139 0.33 -11.58 -5.65
N ALA A 140 -0.32 -12.70 -5.42
CA ALA A 140 -1.72 -12.75 -4.98
C ALA A 140 -1.91 -12.07 -3.60
N VAL A 141 -1.08 -12.43 -2.62
CA VAL A 141 -1.11 -11.80 -1.28
C VAL A 141 -0.81 -10.30 -1.38
N ARG A 142 0.18 -9.90 -2.20
CA ARG A 142 0.50 -8.48 -2.41
C ARG A 142 -0.68 -7.71 -3.00
N LEU A 143 -1.40 -8.29 -3.98
CA LEU A 143 -2.57 -7.66 -4.59
C LEU A 143 -3.68 -7.44 -3.54
N LEU A 144 -4.03 -8.47 -2.77
CA LEU A 144 -5.05 -8.37 -1.71
C LEU A 144 -4.67 -7.31 -0.66
N ARG A 145 -3.40 -7.28 -0.22
CA ARG A 145 -2.89 -6.26 0.72
C ARG A 145 -2.95 -4.85 0.14
N THR A 146 -2.57 -4.69 -1.13
CA THR A 146 -2.59 -3.38 -1.82
C THR A 146 -4.00 -2.82 -1.91
N LEU A 147 -4.99 -3.70 -2.11
CA LEU A 147 -6.41 -3.34 -2.16
C LEU A 147 -7.07 -3.24 -0.77
N GLN A 148 -6.31 -3.49 0.30
CA GLN A 148 -6.79 -3.53 1.69
C GLN A 148 -7.97 -4.49 1.90
N ILE A 149 -8.03 -5.57 1.13
CA ILE A 149 -9.07 -6.60 1.28
C ILE A 149 -8.71 -7.48 2.49
N PRO A 150 -9.56 -7.60 3.52
CA PRO A 150 -9.34 -8.54 4.61
C PRO A 150 -9.29 -9.97 4.08
N HIS A 151 -8.24 -10.72 4.44
CA HIS A 151 -8.04 -12.09 3.96
C HIS A 151 -7.26 -12.94 4.95
N ASP A 152 -7.58 -14.24 4.97
CA ASP A 152 -6.85 -15.24 5.71
C ASP A 152 -5.84 -15.94 4.79
N VAL A 153 -4.58 -16.01 5.23
CA VAL A 153 -3.50 -16.67 4.48
C VAL A 153 -3.17 -18.01 5.12
N VAL A 154 -3.34 -19.08 4.36
CA VAL A 154 -2.99 -20.44 4.81
C VAL A 154 -1.76 -20.91 4.05
N SER A 155 -0.64 -21.05 4.78
CA SER A 155 0.60 -21.62 4.24
C SER A 155 0.44 -23.14 4.12
N VAL A 156 0.59 -23.67 2.90
CA VAL A 156 0.52 -25.10 2.61
C VAL A 156 1.92 -25.68 2.67
N GLU A 157 2.24 -26.35 3.78
CA GLU A 157 3.58 -26.90 4.06
C GLU A 157 3.65 -28.42 3.95
N ASP A 158 2.50 -29.10 3.93
CA ASP A 158 2.38 -30.55 3.86
C ASP A 158 1.36 -31.03 2.83
N ASP A 159 1.52 -32.27 2.38
CA ASP A 159 0.65 -32.91 1.38
C ASP A 159 -0.80 -33.08 1.84
N GLY A 160 -1.05 -33.18 3.14
CA GLY A 160 -2.41 -33.31 3.70
C GLY A 160 -3.19 -32.02 3.54
N THR A 161 -2.60 -30.90 3.97
CA THR A 161 -3.15 -29.56 3.75
C THR A 161 -3.31 -29.27 2.27
N ALA A 162 -2.34 -29.67 1.44
CA ALA A 162 -2.43 -29.51 0.00
C ALA A 162 -3.65 -30.24 -0.58
N LYS A 163 -3.87 -31.51 -0.23
CA LYS A 163 -5.02 -32.29 -0.68
C LYS A 163 -6.35 -31.67 -0.27
N LEU A 164 -6.47 -31.18 0.97
CA LEU A 164 -7.67 -30.51 1.45
C LEU A 164 -8.09 -29.35 0.53
N PHE A 165 -7.14 -28.47 0.17
CA PHE A 165 -7.43 -27.35 -0.71
C PHE A 165 -7.72 -27.79 -2.15
N MET A 166 -6.99 -28.79 -2.67
CA MET A 166 -7.25 -29.34 -3.99
C MET A 166 -8.63 -30.01 -4.09
N GLU A 167 -9.12 -30.66 -3.03
CA GLU A 167 -10.46 -31.24 -2.96
C GLU A 167 -11.54 -30.16 -2.91
N ARG A 168 -11.30 -29.09 -2.14
CA ARG A 168 -12.23 -27.95 -2.04
C ARG A 168 -12.35 -27.17 -3.34
N SER A 169 -11.25 -26.97 -4.07
CA SER A 169 -11.24 -26.14 -5.29
C SER A 169 -11.33 -26.90 -6.59
N GLY A 170 -11.02 -28.20 -6.59
CA GLY A 170 -10.76 -28.98 -7.81
C GLY A 170 -9.47 -28.60 -8.55
N MET A 171 -8.69 -27.63 -8.06
CA MET A 171 -7.44 -27.19 -8.67
C MET A 171 -6.26 -27.98 -8.14
N ARG A 172 -5.21 -28.13 -8.96
CA ARG A 172 -3.95 -28.80 -8.59
C ARG A 172 -2.79 -27.84 -8.34
N SER A 173 -2.96 -26.56 -8.68
CA SER A 173 -1.94 -25.52 -8.57
C SER A 173 -2.26 -24.55 -7.43
N PHE A 174 -1.24 -23.82 -6.97
CA PHE A 174 -1.35 -22.76 -5.97
C PHE A 174 -0.77 -21.45 -6.52
N PRO A 175 -1.22 -20.26 -6.05
CA PRO A 175 -2.19 -20.07 -4.95
C PRO A 175 -3.61 -20.50 -5.34
N GLN A 176 -4.43 -20.82 -4.33
CA GLN A 176 -5.86 -21.06 -4.51
C GLN A 176 -6.61 -20.04 -3.65
N ILE A 177 -7.49 -19.27 -4.29
CA ILE A 177 -8.25 -18.21 -3.67
C ILE A 177 -9.71 -18.63 -3.57
N PHE A 178 -10.28 -18.39 -2.39
CA PHE A 178 -11.68 -18.65 -2.08
C PHE A 178 -12.35 -17.34 -1.65
N VAL A 179 -13.59 -17.15 -2.07
CA VAL A 179 -14.45 -16.04 -1.66
C VAL A 179 -15.75 -16.63 -1.14
N ASP A 180 -16.11 -16.30 0.10
CA ASP A 180 -17.27 -16.84 0.80
C ASP A 180 -17.31 -18.40 0.81
N GLY A 181 -16.13 -19.02 0.79
CA GLY A 181 -15.94 -20.48 0.77
C GLY A 181 -15.84 -21.10 -0.63
N ASP A 182 -16.24 -20.38 -1.68
CA ASP A 182 -16.21 -20.86 -3.06
C ASP A 182 -14.86 -20.55 -3.73
N ALA A 183 -14.30 -21.54 -4.42
CA ALA A 183 -13.04 -21.37 -5.13
C ALA A 183 -13.23 -20.50 -6.38
N ILE A 184 -12.52 -19.37 -6.44
CA ILE A 184 -12.56 -18.47 -7.61
C ILE A 184 -11.44 -18.77 -8.61
N GLY A 185 -10.35 -19.41 -8.15
CA GLY A 185 -9.21 -19.77 -9.00
C GLY A 185 -7.86 -19.46 -8.36
N GLY A 186 -6.84 -19.36 -9.20
CA GLY A 186 -5.49 -18.92 -8.81
C GLY A 186 -5.25 -17.42 -9.02
N TYR A 187 -3.98 -17.03 -9.10
CA TYR A 187 -3.61 -15.61 -9.28
C TYR A 187 -4.23 -14.98 -10.53
N ASP A 188 -4.35 -15.70 -11.63
CA ASP A 188 -4.90 -15.15 -12.88
C ASP A 188 -6.37 -14.77 -12.72
N ALA A 189 -7.18 -15.61 -12.06
CA ALA A 189 -8.57 -15.32 -11.76
C ALA A 189 -8.70 -14.11 -10.82
N LEU A 190 -7.85 -14.05 -9.78
CA LEU A 190 -7.80 -12.90 -8.87
C LEU A 190 -7.44 -11.60 -9.61
N SER A 191 -6.47 -11.65 -10.53
CA SER A 191 -6.07 -10.50 -11.34
C SER A 191 -7.18 -10.07 -12.31
N GLN A 192 -7.93 -11.02 -12.86
CA GLN A 192 -9.09 -10.74 -13.70
C GLN A 192 -10.20 -10.04 -12.90
N TRP A 193 -10.57 -10.58 -11.74
CA TRP A 193 -11.57 -9.98 -10.84
C TRP A 193 -11.18 -8.56 -10.42
N HIS A 194 -9.88 -8.31 -10.23
CA HIS A 194 -9.38 -6.96 -9.99
C HIS A 194 -9.63 -6.04 -11.19
N SER A 195 -9.28 -6.49 -12.40
CA SER A 195 -9.47 -5.68 -13.62
C SER A 195 -10.94 -5.39 -13.95
N GLU A 196 -11.84 -6.30 -13.57
CA GLU A 196 -13.29 -6.17 -13.73
C GLU A 196 -13.95 -5.41 -12.57
N GLY A 197 -13.19 -5.00 -11.54
CA GLY A 197 -13.69 -4.28 -10.37
C GLY A 197 -14.50 -5.13 -9.38
N GLN A 198 -14.57 -6.44 -9.56
CA GLN A 198 -15.35 -7.36 -8.73
C GLN A 198 -14.82 -7.42 -7.28
N LEU A 199 -13.51 -7.25 -7.09
CA LEU A 199 -12.87 -7.25 -5.78
C LEU A 199 -13.26 -6.03 -4.90
N ASN A 200 -13.88 -4.99 -5.47
CA ASN A 200 -14.29 -3.83 -4.68
C ASN A 200 -15.39 -4.15 -3.66
N SER A 201 -16.17 -5.19 -3.91
CA SER A 201 -17.22 -5.67 -2.99
C SER A 201 -16.69 -6.45 -1.78
N LEU A 202 -15.37 -6.73 -1.76
CA LEU A 202 -14.69 -7.50 -0.73
C LEU A 202 -13.83 -6.62 0.20
N ARG A 203 -13.86 -5.29 0.01
CA ARG A 203 -13.17 -4.32 0.87
C ARG A 203 -13.96 -4.00 2.13
#